data_AF-A0A4Q4X4U0-F1
#
_entry.id   AF-A0A4Q4X4U0-F1
#
_cell.length_a   1.000
_cell.length_b   1.000
_cell.length_c   1.000
_cell.angle_alpha   90.00
_cell.angle_beta   90.00
_cell.angle_gamma   90.00
#
_symmetry.space_group_name_H-M   'P 1'
#
loop_
_entity.id
_entity.type
_entity.pdbx_description
1 polymer ?
#
loop_
_entity_poly.entity_id
_entity_poly.type
_entity_poly.pdbx_seq_one_letter_code
_entity_poly.pdbx_strand_id
1 'polypeptide(L)'
;MNITPDFGRWAFASVEGQYLCEGIPYGCRPPNACVRDLDTLRPYCCDYDGTCWTVPATCSTDQSTMNCTNSQATWCCLDDRERCDQSKSGFCLSLAENMLRNIDISVLNETYLSLREAQPTAVSLSFNPTQLTGVPARTSSSVQAAASTSTNSEPTSSPSSTSAISVASDIVETPEPSSTDALGGGVIGGVVAGAVVGVALLAVAIWFLIRRNKQKGMHSLTTGGEGTTETKHEGYYAPHNNSQYGAPSELPIRQPAWELSGETTPGELPTGTRGGL
;
A
#
# COMPACT_ATOMS: atom_id res chain seq x y z
N MET A 1 -14.95 13.55 -27.22
CA MET A 1 -13.95 14.40 -26.54
C MET A 1 -13.28 13.49 -25.54
N ASN A 2 -11.99 13.17 -25.69
CA ASN A 2 -11.29 12.37 -24.68
C ASN A 2 -11.09 13.24 -23.45
N ILE A 3 -11.87 12.99 -22.41
CA ILE A 3 -11.66 13.61 -21.09
C ILE A 3 -10.41 12.93 -20.54
N THR A 4 -9.30 13.68 -20.46
CA THR A 4 -8.09 13.17 -19.84
C THR A 4 -8.35 13.17 -18.32
N PRO A 5 -8.29 12.02 -17.64
CA PRO A 5 -8.49 11.96 -16.20
C PRO A 5 -7.48 12.88 -15.49
N ASP A 6 -7.98 13.72 -14.58
CA ASP A 6 -7.16 14.65 -13.82
C ASP A 6 -6.96 14.14 -12.39
N PHE A 7 -5.71 14.13 -11.97
CA PHE A 7 -5.30 13.68 -10.65
C PHE A 7 -5.32 14.85 -9.67
N GLY A 8 -5.98 14.65 -8.53
CA GLY A 8 -6.17 15.67 -7.52
C GLY A 8 -4.96 15.87 -6.59
N ARG A 9 -5.23 15.84 -5.28
CA ARG A 9 -4.21 16.08 -4.27
C ARG A 9 -3.26 14.89 -4.15
N TRP A 10 -1.96 15.17 -4.24
CA TRP A 10 -0.89 14.20 -4.07
C TRP A 10 -0.42 14.17 -2.62
N ALA A 11 -0.12 12.98 -2.11
CA ALA A 11 0.44 12.82 -0.78
C ALA A 11 1.32 11.58 -0.65
N PHE A 12 2.39 11.66 0.12
CA PHE A 12 3.12 10.48 0.54
C PHE A 12 2.41 9.81 1.72
N ALA A 13 2.29 8.48 1.68
CA ALA A 13 1.89 7.73 2.86
C ALA A 13 3.09 7.58 3.81
N SER A 14 2.87 7.80 5.11
CA SER A 14 3.94 7.77 6.12
C SER A 14 4.02 6.43 6.85
N VAL A 15 5.01 6.29 7.74
CA VAL A 15 5.18 5.12 8.61
C VAL A 15 3.98 4.95 9.53
N GLU A 16 3.45 6.06 10.03
CA GLU A 16 2.31 6.14 10.93
C GLU A 16 1.04 5.62 10.24
N GLY A 17 0.89 5.92 8.96
CA GLY A 17 -0.16 5.37 8.09
C GLY A 17 0.16 3.98 7.53
N GLN A 18 1.23 3.32 7.99
CA GLN A 18 1.72 2.03 7.48
C GLN A 18 1.99 2.02 5.96
N TYR A 19 2.26 3.20 5.40
CA TYR A 19 2.38 3.43 3.97
C TYR A 19 1.09 3.14 3.18
N LEU A 20 -0.08 3.10 3.80
CA LEU A 20 -1.34 2.83 3.11
C LEU A 20 -1.94 4.11 2.53
N CYS A 21 -2.34 4.06 1.26
CA CYS A 21 -3.22 5.07 0.70
C CYS A 21 -4.66 4.80 1.16
N GLU A 22 -5.41 5.86 1.43
CA GLU A 22 -6.81 5.71 1.81
C GLU A 22 -7.60 4.98 0.72
N GLY A 23 -8.23 3.85 1.07
CA GLY A 23 -8.96 2.98 0.13
C GLY A 23 -8.11 1.97 -0.65
N ILE A 24 -6.79 1.92 -0.43
CA ILE A 24 -5.90 0.88 -0.98
C ILE A 24 -5.34 0.05 0.19
N PRO A 25 -5.66 -1.25 0.29
CA PRO A 25 -5.18 -2.13 1.36
C PRO A 25 -3.70 -2.54 1.20
N TYR A 26 -3.02 -2.07 0.16
CA TYR A 26 -1.63 -2.36 -0.15
C TYR A 26 -0.75 -1.13 0.10
N GLY A 27 0.48 -1.36 0.54
CA GLY A 27 1.43 -0.29 0.83
C GLY A 27 1.90 0.46 -0.42
N CYS A 28 1.83 1.78 -0.38
CA CYS A 28 2.41 2.74 -1.31
C CYS A 28 3.62 3.42 -0.67
N ARG A 29 4.78 2.74 -0.71
CA ARG A 29 5.99 3.24 -0.05
C ARG A 29 6.63 4.40 -0.83
N PRO A 30 7.01 5.50 -0.16
CA PRO A 30 7.82 6.56 -0.75
C PRO A 30 9.06 5.99 -1.46
N PRO A 31 9.47 6.55 -2.61
CA PRO A 31 9.03 7.82 -3.19
C PRO A 31 7.74 7.75 -4.02
N ASN A 32 7.01 6.62 -3.99
CA ASN A 32 5.67 6.54 -4.56
C ASN A 32 4.70 7.41 -3.74
N ALA A 33 3.65 7.90 -4.39
CA ALA A 33 2.67 8.76 -3.75
C ALA A 33 1.23 8.30 -4.01
N CYS A 34 0.38 8.59 -3.04
CA CYS A 34 -1.05 8.45 -3.12
C CYS A 34 -1.66 9.63 -3.88
N VAL A 35 -2.65 9.34 -4.72
CA VAL A 35 -3.45 10.35 -5.41
C VAL A 35 -4.88 9.87 -5.56
N ARG A 36 -5.82 10.79 -5.78
CA ARG A 36 -7.21 10.47 -6.12
C ARG A 36 -7.57 11.07 -7.46
N ASP A 37 -8.24 10.30 -8.30
CA ASP A 37 -8.89 10.81 -9.50
C ASP A 37 -10.04 11.74 -9.06
N LEU A 38 -10.12 12.95 -9.63
CA LEU A 38 -11.08 13.98 -9.18
C LEU A 38 -12.52 13.69 -9.59
N ASP A 39 -12.72 12.93 -10.66
CA ASP A 39 -14.06 12.64 -11.19
C ASP A 39 -14.70 11.46 -10.46
N THR A 40 -13.89 10.44 -10.17
CA THR A 40 -14.35 9.16 -9.59
C THR A 40 -14.05 9.03 -8.11
N LEU A 41 -13.22 9.93 -7.56
CA LEU A 41 -12.66 9.89 -6.20
C LEU A 41 -11.86 8.61 -5.89
N ARG A 42 -11.52 7.83 -6.93
CA ARG A 42 -10.83 6.56 -6.80
C ARG A 42 -9.38 6.80 -6.39
N PRO A 43 -8.87 6.12 -5.36
CA PRO A 43 -7.50 6.26 -4.93
C PRO A 43 -6.56 5.45 -5.83
N TYR A 44 -5.37 5.97 -6.07
CA TYR A 44 -4.27 5.33 -6.78
C TYR A 44 -2.98 5.47 -5.99
N CYS A 45 -2.10 4.49 -6.12
CA CYS A 45 -0.69 4.59 -5.77
C CYS A 45 0.12 4.76 -7.06
N CYS A 46 0.85 5.86 -7.18
CA CYS A 46 1.66 6.18 -8.34
C CYS A 46 3.13 6.01 -8.02
N ASP A 47 3.83 5.24 -8.83
CA ASP A 47 5.30 5.15 -8.79
C ASP A 47 5.97 6.28 -9.57
N TYR A 48 7.26 6.45 -9.37
CA TYR A 48 8.06 7.42 -10.12
C TYR A 48 8.40 6.96 -11.54
N ASP A 49 8.21 5.67 -11.86
CA ASP A 49 8.42 5.10 -13.19
C ASP A 49 7.28 5.43 -14.17
N GLY A 50 6.19 6.03 -13.68
CA GLY A 50 5.09 6.55 -14.48
C GLY A 50 3.83 5.68 -14.46
N THR A 51 3.75 4.69 -13.57
CA THR A 51 2.60 3.81 -13.42
C THR A 51 1.81 4.16 -12.16
N CYS A 52 0.51 4.39 -12.32
CA CYS A 52 -0.42 4.51 -11.22
C CYS A 52 -1.30 3.26 -11.16
N TRP A 53 -1.42 2.63 -10.01
CA TRP A 53 -2.19 1.41 -9.82
C TRP A 53 -3.18 1.54 -8.67
N THR A 54 -4.24 0.74 -8.72
CA THR A 54 -5.27 0.66 -7.70
C THR A 54 -5.83 -0.77 -7.60
N VAL A 55 -6.67 -0.99 -6.60
CA VAL A 55 -7.38 -2.26 -6.40
C VAL A 55 -8.59 -2.39 -7.34
N PRO A 56 -9.12 -3.59 -7.53
CA PRO A 56 -10.26 -3.80 -8.42
C PRO A 56 -11.52 -3.09 -7.95
N ALA A 57 -12.32 -2.67 -8.92
CA ALA A 57 -13.68 -2.19 -8.71
C ALA A 57 -14.64 -3.36 -8.50
N THR A 58 -15.84 -3.05 -8.00
CA THR A 58 -16.99 -3.93 -8.18
C THR A 58 -17.38 -3.98 -9.66
N CYS A 59 -17.50 -5.18 -10.22
CA CYS A 59 -17.94 -5.38 -11.59
C CYS A 59 -19.37 -4.87 -11.80
N SER A 60 -19.57 -4.08 -12.84
CA SER A 60 -20.87 -3.55 -13.24
C SER A 60 -21.28 -4.06 -14.62
N THR A 61 -22.59 -4.16 -14.85
CA THR A 61 -23.18 -4.61 -16.13
C THR A 61 -23.51 -3.46 -17.08
N ASP A 62 -23.34 -2.21 -16.63
CA ASP A 62 -23.61 -0.98 -17.40
C ASP A 62 -22.46 -0.55 -18.32
N GLN A 63 -21.43 -1.39 -18.47
CA GLN A 63 -20.19 -1.10 -19.20
C GLN A 63 -19.30 -0.02 -18.56
N SER A 64 -19.57 0.44 -17.33
CA SER A 64 -18.65 1.33 -16.61
C SER A 64 -17.38 0.62 -16.13
N THR A 65 -17.34 -0.71 -16.22
CA THR A 65 -16.19 -1.53 -15.85
C THR A 65 -15.89 -2.57 -16.91
N MET A 66 -14.60 -2.86 -17.11
CA MET A 66 -14.11 -3.96 -17.94
C MET A 66 -13.76 -5.18 -17.08
N ASN A 67 -14.05 -6.38 -17.59
CA ASN A 67 -13.64 -7.64 -16.98
C ASN A 67 -12.16 -7.92 -17.29
N CYS A 68 -11.35 -7.98 -16.26
CA CYS A 68 -9.96 -8.44 -16.30
C CYS A 68 -9.90 -9.89 -15.80
N THR A 69 -9.19 -10.75 -16.52
CA THR A 69 -9.05 -12.15 -16.14
C THR A 69 -7.62 -12.63 -16.36
N ASN A 70 -7.16 -13.51 -15.47
CA ASN A 70 -5.94 -14.29 -15.64
C ASN A 70 -6.19 -15.75 -15.24
N SER A 71 -5.13 -16.56 -15.16
CA SER A 71 -5.26 -17.98 -14.80
C SER A 71 -5.78 -18.26 -13.38
N GLN A 72 -5.79 -17.26 -12.49
CA GLN A 72 -6.09 -17.44 -11.07
C GLN A 72 -7.35 -16.69 -10.60
N ALA A 73 -7.69 -15.57 -11.22
CA ALA A 73 -8.76 -14.70 -10.75
C ALA A 73 -9.39 -13.88 -11.89
N THR A 74 -10.64 -13.46 -11.65
CA THR A 74 -11.34 -12.44 -12.44
C THR A 74 -11.62 -11.24 -11.55
N TRP A 75 -11.38 -10.04 -12.07
CA TRP A 75 -11.58 -8.77 -11.37
C TRP A 75 -12.01 -7.69 -12.36
N CYS A 76 -12.43 -6.53 -11.88
CA CYS A 76 -12.90 -5.45 -12.75
C CYS A 76 -12.13 -4.16 -12.55
N CYS A 77 -11.89 -3.47 -13.66
CA CYS A 77 -11.29 -2.14 -13.71
C CYS A 77 -12.28 -1.16 -14.35
N LEU A 78 -12.16 0.14 -14.06
CA LEU A 78 -13.02 1.15 -14.69
C LEU A 78 -12.78 1.21 -16.19
N ASP A 79 -13.86 1.13 -16.96
CA ASP A 79 -13.81 1.30 -18.40
C ASP A 79 -13.36 2.72 -18.76
N ASP A 80 -12.64 2.86 -19.88
CA ASP A 80 -12.04 4.10 -20.38
C ASP A 80 -10.99 4.81 -19.50
N ARG A 81 -10.81 4.42 -18.23
CA ARG A 81 -9.86 5.07 -17.29
C ARG A 81 -8.73 4.19 -16.82
N GLU A 82 -8.93 2.88 -16.85
CA GLU A 82 -7.97 1.90 -16.36
C GLU A 82 -7.62 0.89 -17.46
N ARG A 83 -6.60 0.08 -17.21
CA ARG A 83 -6.32 -1.14 -17.98
C ARG A 83 -5.93 -2.27 -17.03
N CYS A 84 -6.20 -3.50 -17.44
CA CYS A 84 -5.82 -4.68 -16.68
C CYS A 84 -4.29 -4.81 -16.59
N ASP A 85 -3.74 -4.99 -15.38
CA ASP A 85 -2.37 -5.46 -15.22
C ASP A 85 -2.32 -6.98 -15.39
N GLN A 86 -1.74 -7.46 -16.49
CA GLN A 86 -1.60 -8.90 -16.70
C GLN A 86 -0.45 -9.51 -15.88
N SER A 87 0.49 -8.68 -15.41
CA SER A 87 1.68 -9.13 -14.67
C SER A 87 1.39 -9.35 -13.19
N LYS A 88 0.38 -8.69 -12.64
CA LYS A 88 -0.02 -8.79 -11.24
C LYS A 88 -1.51 -9.04 -11.15
N SER A 89 -1.91 -10.12 -10.48
CA SER A 89 -3.31 -10.44 -10.26
C SER A 89 -4.00 -9.36 -9.42
N GLY A 90 -5.17 -8.91 -9.87
CA GLY A 90 -6.03 -8.03 -9.07
C GLY A 90 -5.56 -6.57 -8.98
N PHE A 91 -4.86 -6.04 -9.98
CA PHE A 91 -4.54 -4.62 -10.07
C PHE A 91 -5.10 -3.99 -11.34
N CYS A 92 -5.47 -2.71 -11.22
CA CYS A 92 -5.91 -1.87 -12.32
C CYS A 92 -4.91 -0.73 -12.48
N LEU A 93 -4.37 -0.55 -13.69
CA LEU A 93 -3.44 0.53 -13.99
C LEU A 93 -4.23 1.72 -14.53
N SER A 94 -4.02 2.91 -13.98
CA SER A 94 -4.63 4.13 -14.52
C SER A 94 -4.04 4.47 -15.88
N LEU A 95 -4.88 4.98 -16.78
CA LEU A 95 -4.48 5.57 -18.07
C LEU A 95 -4.15 7.07 -17.95
N ALA A 96 -4.38 7.67 -16.77
CA ALA A 96 -4.05 9.06 -16.50
C ALA A 96 -2.55 9.33 -16.52
N GLU A 97 -2.17 10.56 -16.86
CA GLU A 97 -0.77 10.97 -16.88
C GLU A 97 -0.23 11.05 -15.44
N ASN A 98 0.81 10.27 -15.16
CA ASN A 98 1.49 10.29 -13.87
C ASN A 98 2.50 11.43 -13.82
N MET A 99 2.19 12.49 -13.06
CA MET A 99 3.06 13.66 -12.92
C MET A 99 4.39 13.36 -12.22
N LEU A 100 4.49 12.28 -11.42
CA LEU A 100 5.74 11.92 -10.74
C LEU A 100 6.85 11.52 -11.71
N ARG A 101 6.48 11.04 -12.91
CA ARG A 101 7.44 10.64 -13.95
C ARG A 101 8.35 11.78 -14.40
N ASN A 102 7.90 13.03 -14.25
CA ASN A 102 8.63 14.22 -14.64
C ASN A 102 9.45 14.84 -13.49
N ILE A 103 9.45 14.22 -12.30
CA ILE A 103 10.15 14.71 -11.13
C ILE A 103 11.31 13.75 -10.83
N ASP A 104 12.50 14.30 -10.60
CA ASP A 104 13.65 13.49 -10.22
C ASP A 104 13.41 12.78 -8.88
N ILE A 105 13.78 11.50 -8.82
CA ILE A 105 13.59 10.67 -7.63
C ILE A 105 14.28 11.25 -6.38
N SER A 106 15.41 11.95 -6.56
CA SER A 106 16.10 12.63 -5.45
C SER A 106 15.25 13.77 -4.88
N VAL A 107 14.59 14.56 -5.73
CA VAL A 107 13.70 15.65 -5.33
C VAL A 107 12.48 15.10 -4.59
N LEU A 108 11.88 14.00 -5.06
CA LEU A 108 10.77 13.34 -4.36
C LEU A 108 11.20 12.84 -2.98
N ASN A 109 12.37 12.22 -2.88
CA ASN A 109 12.88 11.69 -1.61
C ASN A 109 13.24 12.81 -0.62
N GLU A 110 13.89 13.89 -1.07
CA GLU A 110 14.16 15.08 -0.24
C GLU A 110 12.86 15.72 0.25
N THR A 111 11.87 15.85 -0.63
CA THR A 111 10.54 16.39 -0.28
C THR A 111 9.87 15.51 0.78
N TYR A 112 9.87 14.19 0.61
CA TYR A 112 9.32 13.26 1.59
C TYR A 112 10.02 13.38 2.96
N LEU A 113 11.35 13.38 2.98
CA LEU A 113 12.12 13.50 4.23
C LEU A 113 11.84 14.82 4.93
N SER A 114 11.81 15.94 4.19
CA SER A 114 11.50 17.26 4.74
C SER A 114 10.10 17.34 5.32
N LEU A 115 9.09 16.80 4.63
CA LEU A 115 7.71 16.76 5.12
C LEU A 115 7.58 15.87 6.37
N ARG A 116 8.25 14.71 6.38
CA ARG A 116 8.24 13.78 7.52
C ARG A 116 8.88 14.41 8.75
N GLU A 117 9.98 15.14 8.59
CA GLU A 117 10.62 15.87 9.68
C GLU A 117 9.73 16.97 10.23
N ALA A 118 9.01 17.69 9.36
CA ALA A 118 8.07 18.73 9.76
C ALA A 118 6.80 18.17 10.45
N GLN A 119 6.35 16.97 10.08
CA GLN A 119 5.10 16.36 10.56
C GLN A 119 5.28 14.87 10.90
N PRO A 120 6.01 14.54 11.99
CA PRO A 120 6.39 13.16 12.30
C PRO A 120 5.21 12.26 12.69
N THR A 121 4.04 12.83 13.00
CA THR A 121 2.83 12.08 13.38
C THR A 121 1.77 12.04 12.29
N ALA A 122 1.99 12.70 11.15
CA ALA A 122 1.02 12.74 10.07
C ALA A 122 0.99 11.38 9.35
N VAL A 123 -0.20 10.84 9.12
CA VAL A 123 -0.40 9.59 8.34
C VAL A 123 -0.26 9.80 6.82
N SER A 124 -0.41 11.05 6.38
CA SER A 124 -0.37 11.47 4.99
C SER A 124 0.32 12.82 4.88
N LEU A 125 1.31 12.93 4.00
CA LEU A 125 2.15 14.11 3.80
C LEU A 125 1.87 14.70 2.42
N SER A 126 1.00 15.71 2.36
CA SER A 126 0.58 16.31 1.08
C SER A 126 1.69 17.14 0.42
N PHE A 127 1.78 17.09 -0.90
CA PHE A 127 2.66 17.93 -1.70
C PHE A 127 2.04 18.29 -3.05
N ASN A 128 2.64 19.22 -3.79
CA ASN A 128 2.20 19.62 -5.12
C ASN A 128 3.29 19.26 -6.16
N PRO A 129 3.05 18.29 -7.07
CA PRO A 129 4.06 17.86 -8.03
C PRO A 129 4.43 18.97 -9.04
N THR A 130 3.51 19.88 -9.36
CA THR A 130 3.76 21.01 -10.27
C THR A 130 4.78 21.99 -9.70
N GLN A 131 4.90 22.09 -8.37
CA GLN A 131 5.95 22.91 -7.74
C GLN A 131 7.33 22.24 -7.80
N LEU A 132 7.39 20.94 -8.05
CA LEU A 132 8.63 20.17 -8.11
C LEU A 132 9.17 20.04 -9.54
N THR A 133 8.30 20.03 -10.55
CA THR A 133 8.67 19.89 -11.98
C THR A 133 9.39 21.11 -12.58
N GLY A 134 9.55 22.20 -11.84
CA GLY A 134 10.24 23.42 -12.28
C GLY A 134 11.55 23.72 -11.55
N VAL A 135 11.95 22.88 -10.58
CA VAL A 135 13.18 23.12 -9.82
C VAL A 135 14.33 22.51 -10.62
N PRO A 136 15.24 23.31 -11.21
CA PRO A 136 16.43 22.75 -11.83
C PRO A 136 17.15 21.94 -10.77
N ALA A 137 17.44 20.67 -11.05
CA ALA A 137 18.18 19.78 -10.16
C ALA A 137 19.40 20.56 -9.66
N ARG A 138 19.37 20.97 -8.38
CA ARG A 138 20.47 21.72 -7.80
C ARG A 138 21.62 20.75 -7.78
N THR A 139 22.49 20.86 -8.77
CA THR A 139 23.78 20.18 -8.78
C THR A 139 24.38 20.49 -7.42
N SER A 140 24.57 19.45 -6.60
CA SER A 140 25.01 19.59 -5.21
C SER A 140 26.40 20.21 -5.18
N SER A 141 26.49 21.54 -5.30
CA SER A 141 27.65 22.29 -4.91
C SER A 141 27.66 22.25 -3.39
N SER A 142 28.62 21.53 -2.83
CA SER A 142 28.93 21.60 -1.41
C SER A 142 29.18 23.05 -1.04
N VAL A 143 28.29 23.63 -0.21
CA VAL A 143 28.52 24.95 0.36
C VAL A 143 28.60 24.80 1.87
N GLN A 144 29.75 25.22 2.38
CA GLN A 144 30.14 25.26 3.78
C GLN A 144 29.06 25.86 4.68
N ALA A 145 28.94 25.27 5.87
CA ALA A 145 28.17 25.80 6.98
C ALA A 145 28.62 27.23 7.33
N ALA A 146 27.83 28.23 6.95
CA ALA A 146 27.88 29.55 7.53
C ALA A 146 26.73 29.67 8.55
N ALA A 147 27.09 29.56 9.83
CA ALA A 147 26.19 29.79 10.95
C ALA A 147 25.57 31.20 10.84
N SER A 148 24.26 31.26 10.61
CA SER A 148 23.50 32.50 10.62
C SER A 148 22.60 32.54 11.85
N THR A 149 23.07 33.27 12.86
CA THR A 149 22.37 33.62 14.09
C THR A 149 21.10 34.42 13.72
N SER A 150 19.92 33.84 13.88
CA SER A 150 18.65 34.54 13.64
C SER A 150 18.18 35.20 14.94
N THR A 151 18.21 36.53 14.92
CA THR A 151 17.71 37.40 16.00
C THR A 151 16.18 37.42 15.98
N ASN A 152 15.59 37.03 17.11
CA ASN A 152 14.17 37.06 17.40
C ASN A 152 13.63 38.50 17.26
N SER A 153 12.72 38.75 16.31
CA SER A 153 11.99 40.01 16.20
C SER A 153 10.50 39.73 16.34
N GLU A 154 9.96 40.23 17.44
CA GLU A 154 8.59 40.17 17.93
C GLU A 154 7.66 41.04 17.07
N PRO A 155 6.56 40.51 16.50
CA PRO A 155 5.58 41.36 15.83
C PRO A 155 4.66 42.04 16.86
N THR A 156 4.74 43.36 16.84
CA THR A 156 3.93 44.32 17.59
C THR A 156 2.46 44.28 17.16
N SER A 157 1.57 44.22 18.14
CA SER A 157 0.12 44.35 18.02
C SER A 157 -0.30 45.72 17.46
N SER A 158 -1.34 45.76 16.63
CA SER A 158 -2.20 46.95 16.49
C SER A 158 -3.65 46.61 16.19
N PRO A 159 -4.62 47.43 16.62
CA PRO A 159 -6.05 47.07 16.72
C PRO A 159 -6.94 47.68 15.61
N SER A 160 -8.19 47.21 15.62
CA SER A 160 -9.42 47.87 15.13
C SER A 160 -9.63 48.02 13.61
N SER A 161 -10.73 47.45 13.10
CA SER A 161 -11.98 48.21 12.91
C SER A 161 -13.13 47.33 12.43
N THR A 162 -14.27 47.57 13.07
CA THR A 162 -15.62 47.05 12.89
C THR A 162 -16.21 47.36 11.51
N SER A 163 -16.98 46.43 10.93
CA SER A 163 -18.21 46.76 10.20
C SER A 163 -19.14 45.55 10.18
N ALA A 164 -20.31 45.75 10.78
CA ALA A 164 -21.40 44.80 10.90
C ALA A 164 -22.22 44.76 9.60
N ILE A 165 -22.58 43.56 9.15
CA ILE A 165 -23.76 43.35 8.31
C ILE A 165 -24.59 42.26 8.98
N SER A 166 -25.71 42.70 9.56
CA SER A 166 -26.76 41.86 10.10
C SER A 166 -27.52 41.18 8.98
N VAL A 167 -27.57 39.85 8.97
CA VAL A 167 -28.66 39.11 8.34
C VAL A 167 -29.17 38.12 9.38
N ALA A 168 -30.38 38.38 9.83
CA ALA A 168 -31.14 37.51 10.71
C ALA A 168 -31.53 36.24 9.94
N SER A 169 -31.24 35.08 10.51
CA SER A 169 -32.05 33.89 10.30
C SER A 169 -32.11 33.10 11.59
N ASP A 170 -33.32 33.08 12.07
CA ASP A 170 -33.91 32.41 13.20
C ASP A 170 -33.62 30.89 13.28
N ILE A 171 -33.38 30.44 14.52
CA ILE A 171 -33.94 29.22 15.14
C ILE A 171 -33.34 27.86 14.71
N VAL A 172 -32.55 27.22 15.60
CA VAL A 172 -32.97 26.18 16.57
C VAL A 172 -31.78 25.91 17.50
N GLU A 173 -31.94 26.29 18.76
CA GLU A 173 -31.01 26.05 19.87
C GLU A 173 -31.15 24.58 20.32
N THR A 174 -30.08 23.80 20.17
CA THR A 174 -29.98 22.45 20.74
C THR A 174 -29.11 22.55 22.00
N PRO A 175 -29.57 22.06 23.17
CA PRO A 175 -28.82 22.20 24.41
C PRO A 175 -27.55 21.35 24.39
N GLU A 176 -26.41 22.02 24.59
CA GLU A 176 -25.11 21.39 24.81
C GLU A 176 -25.06 20.72 26.20
N PRO A 177 -24.67 19.44 26.31
CA PRO A 177 -24.23 18.88 27.57
C PRO A 177 -22.76 19.25 27.81
N SER A 178 -22.55 20.24 28.68
CA SER A 178 -21.27 20.53 29.32
C SER A 178 -20.89 19.39 30.28
N SER A 179 -19.84 18.64 29.96
CA SER A 179 -19.19 17.68 30.87
C SER A 179 -17.70 17.62 30.57
N THR A 180 -16.93 18.43 31.31
CA THR A 180 -15.47 18.36 31.38
C THR A 180 -15.07 17.28 32.39
N ASP A 181 -14.92 16.04 31.93
CA ASP A 181 -14.30 14.98 32.71
C ASP A 181 -12.81 14.86 32.34
N ALA A 182 -11.97 15.37 33.24
CA ALA A 182 -10.54 15.21 33.23
C ALA A 182 -10.18 13.72 33.43
N LEU A 183 -9.84 13.04 32.34
CA LEU A 183 -9.36 11.66 32.34
C LEU A 183 -7.97 11.58 32.99
N GLY A 184 -7.95 11.11 34.24
CA GLY A 184 -6.74 10.84 34.99
C GLY A 184 -5.80 9.83 34.30
N GLY A 185 -4.50 10.10 34.38
CA GLY A 185 -3.40 9.31 33.81
C GLY A 185 -3.16 7.94 34.43
N GLY A 186 -4.22 7.17 34.72
CA GLY A 186 -4.15 5.83 35.32
C GLY A 186 -4.42 4.66 34.37
N VAL A 187 -4.85 4.90 33.12
CA VAL A 187 -5.30 3.84 32.20
C VAL A 187 -4.19 3.30 31.28
N ILE A 188 -3.14 4.09 31.03
CA ILE A 188 -2.09 3.76 30.06
C ILE A 188 -1.16 2.60 30.55
N GLY A 189 -1.18 2.27 31.84
CA GLY A 189 -0.38 1.18 32.41
C GLY A 189 -0.87 -0.25 32.10
N GLY A 190 -2.13 -0.42 31.66
CA GLY A 190 -2.74 -1.75 31.54
C GLY A 190 -2.33 -2.54 30.29
N VAL A 191 -1.99 -1.85 29.19
CA VAL A 191 -1.81 -2.49 27.88
C VAL A 191 -0.50 -3.29 27.80
N VAL A 192 0.56 -2.80 28.45
CA VAL A 192 1.90 -3.42 28.37
C VAL A 192 1.96 -4.74 29.17
N ALA A 193 1.30 -4.79 30.33
CA ALA A 193 1.20 -6.03 31.11
C ALA A 193 0.38 -7.11 30.37
N GLY A 194 -0.67 -6.71 29.64
CA GLY A 194 -1.50 -7.62 28.84
C GLY A 194 -0.72 -8.26 27.68
N ALA A 195 0.13 -7.51 26.99
CA ALA A 195 0.90 -8.01 25.85
C ALA A 195 1.89 -9.13 26.26
N VAL A 196 2.57 -8.98 27.40
CA VAL A 196 3.55 -9.97 27.89
C VAL A 196 2.86 -11.29 28.26
N VAL A 197 1.70 -11.21 28.93
CA VAL A 197 0.92 -12.42 29.29
C VAL A 197 0.31 -13.08 28.04
N GLY A 198 -0.19 -12.29 27.09
CA GLY A 198 -0.76 -12.79 25.84
C GLY A 198 0.26 -13.56 24.98
N VAL A 199 1.47 -13.03 24.82
CA VAL A 199 2.55 -13.69 24.06
C VAL A 199 2.99 -14.99 24.74
N ALA A 200 3.08 -15.00 26.08
CA ALA A 200 3.41 -16.21 26.84
C ALA A 200 2.37 -17.33 26.64
N LEU A 201 1.07 -17.00 26.68
CA LEU A 201 0.00 -17.99 26.45
C LEU A 201 -0.01 -18.50 25.00
N LEU A 202 0.23 -17.65 24.01
CA LEU A 202 0.34 -18.04 22.60
C LEU A 202 1.51 -19.01 22.37
N ALA A 203 2.68 -18.73 22.95
CA ALA A 203 3.84 -19.60 22.86
C ALA A 203 3.57 -20.98 23.49
N VAL A 204 2.92 -21.02 24.66
CA VAL A 204 2.54 -22.27 25.33
C VAL A 204 1.53 -23.07 24.49
N ALA A 205 0.53 -22.41 23.89
CA ALA A 205 -0.46 -23.05 23.04
C ALA A 205 0.16 -23.70 21.79
N ILE A 206 1.03 -22.97 21.08
CA ILE A 206 1.74 -23.49 19.89
C ILE A 206 2.62 -24.69 20.29
N TRP A 207 3.37 -24.57 21.38
CA TRP A 207 4.22 -25.66 21.88
C TRP A 207 3.41 -26.91 22.25
N PHE A 208 2.25 -26.73 22.88
CA PHE A 208 1.35 -27.83 23.25
C PHE A 208 0.79 -28.56 22.02
N LEU A 209 0.42 -27.83 20.96
CA LEU A 209 -0.05 -28.43 19.70
C LEU A 209 1.04 -29.23 18.99
N ILE A 210 2.27 -28.70 18.93
CA ILE A 210 3.41 -29.42 18.34
C ILE A 210 3.72 -30.69 19.14
N ARG A 211 3.67 -30.62 20.48
CA ARG A 211 3.91 -31.78 21.35
C ARG A 211 2.86 -32.86 21.16
N ARG A 212 1.58 -32.49 21.00
CA ARG A 212 0.48 -33.44 20.80
C ARG A 212 0.57 -34.15 19.45
N ASN A 213 1.11 -33.51 18.42
CA ASN A 213 1.16 -34.11 17.08
C ASN A 213 2.31 -35.12 16.88
N LYS A 214 3.30 -35.16 17.79
CA LYS A 214 4.44 -36.10 17.70
C LYS A 214 4.10 -37.54 18.09
N GLN A 215 2.90 -37.83 18.58
CA GLN A 215 2.49 -39.20 18.98
C GLN A 215 1.74 -39.98 17.88
N LYS A 216 1.59 -39.43 16.66
CA LYS A 216 0.81 -40.07 15.58
C LYS A 216 1.64 -40.52 14.37
N GLY A 217 2.96 -40.47 14.42
CA GLY A 217 3.83 -40.67 13.26
C GLY A 217 4.75 -41.88 13.33
N MET A 218 4.23 -43.09 13.52
CA MET A 218 4.96 -44.33 13.24
C MET A 218 4.03 -45.41 12.67
N HIS A 219 3.37 -45.18 11.53
CA HIS A 219 2.90 -46.29 10.69
C HIS A 219 2.96 -45.93 9.20
N SER A 220 3.58 -46.85 8.46
CA SER A 220 3.56 -47.07 7.01
C SER A 220 4.55 -46.31 6.11
N LEU A 221 5.77 -46.84 6.09
CA LEU A 221 6.47 -47.20 4.85
C LEU A 221 5.61 -48.17 4.01
N THR A 222 5.66 -48.05 2.68
CA THR A 222 5.64 -49.14 1.65
C THR A 222 4.73 -48.81 0.45
N THR A 223 5.28 -49.04 -0.75
CA THR A 223 4.66 -49.10 -2.10
C THR A 223 4.64 -47.76 -2.85
N GLY A 224 5.28 -47.52 -4.00
CA GLY A 224 5.83 -48.41 -5.03
C GLY A 224 5.16 -48.09 -6.39
N GLY A 225 5.93 -47.66 -7.40
CA GLY A 225 5.51 -47.38 -8.78
C GLY A 225 6.11 -46.06 -9.26
N GLU A 226 7.22 -45.99 -10.01
CA GLU A 226 7.61 -46.68 -11.26
C GLU A 226 6.61 -46.45 -12.40
N GLY A 227 6.99 -45.59 -13.35
CA GLY A 227 6.19 -45.16 -14.49
C GLY A 227 6.96 -44.16 -15.35
N THR A 228 7.99 -44.65 -16.04
CA THR A 228 8.74 -44.01 -17.11
C THR A 228 7.84 -43.67 -18.30
N THR A 229 7.88 -42.43 -18.80
CA THR A 229 7.75 -42.18 -20.26
C THR A 229 8.73 -41.09 -20.69
N GLU A 230 9.67 -41.58 -21.46
CA GLU A 230 10.66 -40.91 -22.29
C GLU A 230 9.96 -40.10 -23.40
N THR A 231 10.30 -38.83 -23.57
CA THR A 231 10.08 -38.14 -24.85
C THR A 231 11.29 -37.29 -25.17
N LYS A 232 12.13 -37.91 -26.00
CA LYS A 232 13.28 -37.37 -26.71
C LYS A 232 12.87 -36.17 -27.56
N HIS A 233 13.45 -35.01 -27.34
CA HIS A 233 13.53 -33.97 -28.37
C HIS A 233 14.98 -33.50 -28.52
N GLU A 234 15.43 -33.59 -29.76
CA GLU A 234 16.78 -33.59 -30.25
C GLU A 234 17.06 -32.24 -30.93
N GLY A 235 18.25 -31.68 -30.71
CA GLY A 235 18.94 -30.75 -31.62
C GLY A 235 18.63 -29.26 -31.48
N TYR A 236 19.62 -28.45 -31.07
CA TYR A 236 20.53 -27.74 -31.97
C TYR A 236 21.49 -26.84 -31.15
N TYR A 237 22.81 -27.06 -31.27
CA TYR A 237 23.83 -26.23 -30.65
C TYR A 237 24.16 -25.01 -31.54
N ALA A 238 24.27 -23.84 -30.93
CA ALA A 238 25.04 -22.72 -31.47
C ALA A 238 25.95 -22.15 -30.35
N PRO A 239 27.26 -21.94 -30.60
CA PRO A 239 28.20 -21.48 -29.59
C PRO A 239 28.43 -19.97 -29.70
N HIS A 240 28.27 -19.21 -28.62
CA HIS A 240 28.85 -17.87 -28.53
C HIS A 240 29.52 -17.63 -27.17
N ASN A 241 30.83 -17.89 -27.23
CA ASN A 241 31.96 -17.10 -26.75
C ASN A 241 31.87 -16.36 -25.39
N ASN A 242 32.75 -16.86 -24.53
CA ASN A 242 33.32 -16.30 -23.32
C ASN A 242 33.68 -14.80 -23.40
N SER A 243 33.26 -14.04 -22.39
CA SER A 243 33.93 -12.83 -21.92
C SER A 243 33.75 -12.70 -20.41
N GLN A 244 34.49 -13.55 -19.71
CA GLN A 244 35.29 -13.23 -18.53
C GLN A 244 35.41 -11.73 -18.21
N TYR A 245 34.90 -11.27 -17.06
CA TYR A 245 35.60 -10.43 -16.06
C TYR A 245 34.66 -10.13 -14.87
N GLY A 246 35.15 -10.39 -13.65
CA GLY A 246 34.72 -9.70 -12.44
C GLY A 246 33.90 -10.53 -11.43
N ALA A 247 34.58 -11.34 -10.63
CA ALA A 247 34.03 -11.83 -9.36
C ALA A 247 33.77 -10.66 -8.39
N PRO A 248 32.71 -10.76 -7.57
CA PRO A 248 32.97 -10.88 -6.14
C PRO A 248 32.24 -12.06 -5.49
N SER A 249 32.86 -12.56 -4.43
CA SER A 249 32.52 -13.72 -3.61
C SER A 249 31.04 -13.83 -3.23
N GLU A 250 30.38 -14.90 -3.68
CA GLU A 250 29.10 -15.35 -3.11
C GLU A 250 29.33 -16.43 -2.05
N LEU A 251 28.85 -16.16 -0.84
CA LEU A 251 28.63 -17.19 0.18
C LEU A 251 27.40 -18.02 -0.21
N PRO A 252 27.40 -19.35 0.04
CA PRO A 252 26.30 -20.22 -0.33
C PRO A 252 25.07 -19.95 0.54
N ILE A 253 24.10 -19.19 0.01
CA ILE A 253 22.77 -19.08 0.59
C ILE A 253 21.97 -20.30 0.16
N ARG A 254 21.84 -21.28 1.06
CA ARG A 254 20.79 -22.31 1.00
C ARG A 254 19.42 -21.61 1.03
N GLN A 255 18.73 -21.54 -0.10
CA GLN A 255 17.31 -21.24 -0.12
C GLN A 255 16.51 -22.55 0.12
N PRO A 256 15.61 -22.61 1.12
CA PRO A 256 14.61 -23.66 1.17
C PRO A 256 13.51 -23.39 0.14
N ALA A 257 13.29 -24.36 -0.74
CA ALA A 257 12.14 -24.41 -1.63
C ALA A 257 10.85 -24.50 -0.80
N TRP A 258 9.98 -23.50 -0.94
CA TRP A 258 8.60 -23.57 -0.48
C TRP A 258 7.73 -23.94 -1.67
N GLU A 259 7.41 -25.22 -1.80
CA GLU A 259 6.32 -25.67 -2.66
C GLU A 259 5.01 -25.59 -1.87
N LEU A 260 4.07 -24.77 -2.34
CA LEU A 260 2.73 -24.67 -1.80
C LEU A 260 1.73 -25.18 -2.85
N SER A 261 1.54 -26.49 -2.90
CA SER A 261 0.38 -27.11 -3.54
C SER A 261 -0.71 -27.28 -2.49
N GLY A 262 -1.82 -26.56 -2.67
CA GLY A 262 -3.00 -26.63 -1.83
C GLY A 262 -4.24 -26.34 -2.66
N GLU A 263 -4.57 -27.27 -3.54
CA GLU A 263 -5.86 -27.34 -4.21
C GLU A 263 -6.92 -27.80 -3.21
N THR A 264 -7.79 -26.90 -2.76
CA THR A 264 -8.98 -27.24 -1.97
C THR A 264 -10.23 -27.07 -2.82
N THR A 265 -10.76 -28.19 -3.29
CA THR A 265 -12.10 -28.32 -3.87
C THR A 265 -13.17 -28.07 -2.76
N PRO A 266 -14.16 -27.20 -2.97
CA PRO A 266 -15.28 -27.07 -2.05
C PRO A 266 -16.21 -28.28 -2.18
N GLY A 267 -16.47 -28.97 -1.05
CA GLY A 267 -17.49 -30.02 -0.97
C GLY A 267 -18.89 -29.43 -0.95
N GLU A 268 -19.76 -29.93 -1.83
CA GLU A 268 -21.19 -29.60 -1.87
C GLU A 268 -21.93 -30.14 -0.63
N LEU A 269 -22.77 -29.30 -0.02
CA LEU A 269 -23.70 -29.73 1.03
C LEU A 269 -24.99 -30.28 0.39
N PRO A 270 -25.48 -31.45 0.81
CA PRO A 270 -26.74 -32.00 0.32
C PRO A 270 -27.93 -31.15 0.79
N THR A 271 -28.74 -30.71 -0.17
CA THR A 271 -30.02 -30.05 0.08
C THR A 271 -31.01 -31.08 0.62
N GLY A 272 -31.35 -30.96 1.91
CA GLY A 272 -32.35 -31.80 2.56
C GLY A 272 -33.75 -31.50 2.03
N THR A 273 -34.31 -32.48 1.33
CA THR A 273 -35.72 -32.59 0.96
C THR A 273 -36.61 -32.56 2.21
N ARG A 274 -37.41 -31.51 2.38
CA ARG A 274 -38.51 -31.49 3.36
C ARG A 274 -39.84 -31.48 2.61
N GLY A 275 -40.42 -32.67 2.46
CA GLY A 275 -41.80 -32.87 2.01
C GLY A 275 -42.70 -33.31 3.17
N GLY A 276 -43.97 -32.89 3.11
CA GLY A 276 -45.10 -33.30 3.99
C GLY A 276 -45.18 -32.48 5.28
N LEU A 277 -46.30 -31.90 5.68
CA LEU A 277 -47.73 -32.03 5.35
C LEU A 277 -48.41 -30.71 5.70
#